data_AF-A0A924N9Z2-F1
#
_entry.id   AF-A0A924N9Z2-F1
#
_cell.length_a   1.000
_cell.length_b   1.000
_cell.length_c   1.000
_cell.angle_alpha   90.00
_cell.angle_beta   90.00
_cell.angle_gamma   90.00
#
_symmetry.space_group_name_H-M   'P 1'
#
loop_
_entity.id
_entity.type
_entity.pdbx_description
1 polymer ?
#
loop_
_entity_poly.entity_id
_entity_poly.type
_entity_poly.pdbx_seq_one_letter_code
_entity_poly.pdbx_strand_id
1 'polypeptide(L)'
;MRAAIVGMLAALGLPGVGLAQGEIRIELPPDTPFPAAPQFYVRAINFDPATAPRRVRVRMALDQGFGLVVYDSTISGDEPRFGTVKLLPENRDIFVEASVVDRNGIAIGTARTLGGHTGPRLRIVSPRGTSDVNFLSRRPSFHWSSAPVSLPPGPWVYELSLTETATQITRSQLGIMDSVYTYPEDLDANTSYRWKVIARLPNGLPVDSAVAVGPSTFTIEPSDAVVKTLLYQNFPNPFPAASSASTCFWFDLRTATHVELTILDIRGHLIRTMIPGVLSSQLTPGRYGRLRDLTSSGCDPTLAWDGTADNGRVVPAGVYLLRFRADGEAESVKKILFLGR
;
A
#
# COMPACT_ATOMS: atom_id res chain seq x y z
N MET A 1 27.68 -12.30 -4.45
CA MET A 1 27.86 -12.45 -2.99
C MET A 1 28.55 -11.20 -2.46
N ARG A 2 27.79 -10.28 -1.84
CA ARG A 2 28.33 -9.09 -1.16
C ARG A 2 27.94 -9.20 0.30
N ALA A 3 28.94 -9.35 1.17
CA ALA A 3 28.78 -9.47 2.61
C ALA A 3 28.31 -8.14 3.18
N ALA A 4 27.24 -8.18 3.99
CA ALA A 4 26.75 -7.06 4.75
C ALA A 4 27.62 -6.86 5.99
N ILE A 5 28.14 -5.65 6.16
CA ILE A 5 28.87 -5.21 7.35
C ILE A 5 27.83 -4.85 8.41
N VAL A 6 27.80 -5.63 9.50
CA VAL A 6 27.02 -5.30 10.71
C VAL A 6 27.79 -4.21 11.47
N GLY A 7 27.22 -3.02 11.53
CA GLY A 7 27.75 -1.91 12.33
C GLY A 7 27.41 -2.10 13.81
N MET A 8 28.41 -2.48 14.60
CA MET A 8 28.35 -2.53 16.06
C MET A 8 28.65 -1.11 16.59
N LEU A 9 27.62 -0.34 16.96
CA LEU A 9 27.83 0.91 17.70
C LEU A 9 28.00 0.58 19.18
N ALA A 10 29.23 0.74 19.67
CA ALA A 10 29.54 0.75 21.08
C ALA A 10 28.97 2.03 21.73
N ALA A 11 28.07 1.86 22.71
CA ALA A 11 27.59 2.97 23.51
C ALA A 11 28.70 3.43 24.47
N LEU A 12 29.18 4.67 24.27
CA LEU A 12 30.06 5.37 25.20
C LEU A 12 29.28 5.75 26.46
N GLY A 13 29.64 5.17 27.60
CA GLY A 13 29.04 5.46 28.90
C GLY A 13 29.53 6.80 29.48
N LEU A 14 28.62 7.56 30.07
CA LEU A 14 28.91 8.62 31.05
C LEU A 14 28.78 8.03 32.47
N PRO A 15 29.63 8.44 33.44
CA PRO A 15 29.79 7.70 34.70
C PRO A 15 28.74 8.12 35.73
N GLY A 16 27.97 7.15 36.21
CA GLY A 16 27.26 7.21 37.48
C GLY A 16 27.94 6.28 38.48
N VAL A 17 28.42 6.83 39.60
CA VAL A 17 29.27 6.16 40.58
C VAL A 17 28.50 5.09 41.37
N GLY A 18 28.91 3.84 41.15
CA GLY A 18 28.67 2.64 41.94
C GLY A 18 29.45 1.53 41.24
N LEU A 19 30.35 0.83 41.93
CA LEU A 19 31.08 -0.29 41.34
C LEU A 19 30.04 -1.30 40.83
N ALA A 20 29.87 -1.39 39.51
CA ALA A 20 28.93 -2.31 38.90
C ALA A 20 29.37 -3.73 39.28
N GLN A 21 28.62 -4.40 40.14
CA GLN A 21 28.92 -5.77 40.58
C GLN A 21 28.64 -6.82 39.50
N GLY A 22 28.44 -6.42 38.24
CA GLY A 22 28.12 -7.25 37.08
C GLY A 22 27.76 -6.39 35.86
N GLU A 23 27.53 -7.04 34.70
CA GLU A 23 27.11 -6.39 33.45
C GLU A 23 25.60 -6.62 33.23
N ILE A 24 24.88 -5.57 32.80
CA ILE A 24 23.47 -5.66 32.42
C ILE A 24 23.38 -5.46 30.91
N ARG A 25 22.87 -6.46 30.19
CA ARG A 25 22.66 -6.39 28.74
C ARG A 25 21.17 -6.38 28.43
N ILE A 26 20.73 -5.38 27.65
CA ILE A 26 19.33 -5.22 27.22
C ILE A 26 19.24 -5.61 25.74
N GLU A 27 18.50 -6.66 25.41
CA GLU A 27 18.40 -7.23 24.06
C GLU A 27 17.07 -6.84 23.40
N LEU A 28 17.04 -5.63 22.84
CA LEU A 28 15.84 -5.03 22.26
C LEU A 28 15.57 -5.54 20.83
N PRO A 29 14.32 -5.46 20.34
CA PRO A 29 13.98 -5.79 18.96
C PRO A 29 14.69 -4.84 17.98
N PRO A 30 15.17 -5.33 16.83
CA PRO A 30 15.86 -4.50 15.84
C PRO A 30 14.89 -3.72 14.92
N ASP A 31 13.57 -3.89 15.09
CA ASP A 31 12.55 -3.31 14.21
C ASP A 31 12.63 -1.78 14.15
N THR A 32 12.47 -1.25 12.94
CA THR A 32 12.35 0.19 12.69
C THR A 32 11.10 0.45 11.84
N PRO A 33 10.06 1.12 12.35
CA PRO A 33 9.97 1.74 13.68
C PRO A 33 9.96 0.72 14.83
N PHE A 34 10.34 1.17 16.03
CA PHE A 34 10.33 0.37 17.23
C PHE A 34 8.91 -0.16 17.51
N PRO A 35 8.74 -1.44 17.92
CA PRO A 35 7.42 -2.04 18.06
C PRO A 35 6.53 -1.28 19.05
N ALA A 36 5.25 -1.15 18.72
CA ALA A 36 4.28 -0.53 19.62
C ALA A 36 4.01 -1.38 20.87
N ALA A 37 4.26 -2.69 20.77
CA ALA A 37 4.30 -3.59 21.91
C ALA A 37 5.50 -4.55 21.78
N PRO A 38 6.71 -4.15 22.23
CA PRO A 38 7.91 -4.94 22.06
C PRO A 38 7.97 -6.09 23.08
N GLN A 39 8.67 -7.16 22.70
CA GLN A 39 9.17 -8.19 23.60
C GLN A 39 10.69 -8.26 23.51
N PHE A 40 11.35 -8.36 24.66
CA PHE A 40 12.82 -8.31 24.74
C PHE A 40 13.33 -9.00 26.00
N TYR A 41 14.62 -9.26 26.04
CA TYR A 41 15.29 -9.90 27.18
C TYR A 41 16.22 -8.91 27.88
N VAL A 42 16.40 -9.10 29.18
CA VAL A 42 17.48 -8.46 29.93
C VAL A 42 18.30 -9.53 30.59
N ARG A 43 19.63 -9.49 30.40
CA ARG A 43 20.58 -10.40 31.02
C ARG A 43 21.38 -9.70 32.12
N ALA A 44 21.38 -10.27 33.31
CA ALA A 44 22.25 -9.92 34.42
C ALA A 44 23.45 -10.90 34.43
N ILE A 45 24.63 -10.40 34.06
CA ILE A 45 25.81 -11.21 33.80
C ILE A 45 26.86 -10.94 34.89
N ASN A 46 27.49 -11.99 35.42
CA ASN A 46 28.59 -11.91 36.39
C ASN A 46 28.28 -11.16 37.69
N PHE A 47 27.01 -11.12 38.12
CA PHE A 47 26.63 -10.59 39.43
C PHE A 47 27.00 -11.56 40.56
N ASP A 48 27.43 -11.04 41.71
CA ASP A 48 27.80 -11.83 42.89
C ASP A 48 26.68 -12.82 43.28
N PRO A 49 26.93 -14.15 43.32
CA PRO A 49 25.95 -15.14 43.73
C PRO A 49 25.29 -14.88 45.09
N ALA A 50 25.98 -14.21 46.03
CA ALA A 50 25.43 -13.88 47.35
C ALA A 50 24.22 -12.94 47.29
N THR A 51 24.07 -12.19 46.18
CA THR A 51 22.96 -11.24 45.96
C THR A 51 21.65 -11.91 45.52
N ALA A 52 21.65 -13.24 45.31
CA ALA A 52 20.46 -14.00 44.97
C ALA A 52 19.43 -14.06 46.14
N PRO A 53 18.13 -14.25 45.87
CA PRO A 53 17.49 -14.24 44.56
C PRO A 53 17.42 -12.82 43.98
N ARG A 54 17.90 -12.66 42.74
CA ARG A 54 17.90 -11.39 42.03
C ARG A 54 16.59 -11.18 41.29
N ARG A 55 16.20 -9.92 41.18
CA ARG A 55 15.08 -9.47 40.35
C ARG A 55 15.57 -8.42 39.39
N VAL A 56 15.10 -8.46 38.15
CA VAL A 56 15.35 -7.40 37.19
C VAL A 56 14.12 -6.53 37.12
N ARG A 57 14.28 -5.24 37.37
CA ARG A 57 13.27 -4.22 37.12
C ARG A 57 13.56 -3.52 35.81
N VAL A 58 12.56 -3.39 34.96
CA VAL A 58 12.63 -2.61 33.73
C VAL A 58 11.64 -1.47 33.76
N ARG A 59 12.12 -0.28 33.44
CA ARG A 59 11.32 0.91 33.21
C ARG A 59 11.47 1.37 31.77
N MET A 60 10.37 1.75 31.13
CA MET A 60 10.41 2.52 29.88
C MET A 60 9.84 3.90 30.10
N ALA A 61 10.50 4.92 29.55
CA ALA A 61 10.10 6.31 29.68
C ALA A 61 10.15 7.06 28.36
N LEU A 62 9.46 8.21 28.30
CA LEU A 62 9.46 9.11 27.14
C LEU A 62 10.56 10.18 27.20
N ASP A 63 11.35 10.17 28.27
CA ASP A 63 12.46 11.08 28.51
C ASP A 63 13.65 10.34 29.14
N GLN A 64 14.86 10.84 28.91
CA GLN A 64 16.10 10.25 29.43
C GLN A 64 16.22 10.32 30.95
N GLY A 65 15.49 11.24 31.59
CA GLY A 65 15.46 11.40 33.05
C GLY A 65 14.52 10.42 33.75
N PHE A 66 13.73 9.64 33.01
CA PHE A 66 12.69 8.75 33.53
C PHE A 66 11.65 9.48 34.38
N GLY A 67 11.33 10.74 34.03
CA GLY A 67 10.26 11.52 34.66
C GLY A 67 8.85 11.06 34.24
N LEU A 68 8.70 10.57 33.01
CA LEU A 68 7.44 10.06 32.47
C LEU A 68 7.56 8.58 32.07
N VAL A 69 7.37 7.71 33.06
CA VAL A 69 7.42 6.25 32.90
C VAL A 69 6.11 5.73 32.31
N VAL A 70 6.20 4.97 31.23
CA VAL A 70 5.07 4.36 30.50
C VAL A 70 4.97 2.85 30.69
N TYR A 71 6.03 2.22 31.21
CA TYR A 71 6.09 0.82 31.57
C TYR A 71 7.01 0.63 32.76
N ASP A 72 6.60 -0.18 33.73
CA ASP A 72 7.40 -0.55 34.89
C ASP A 72 7.03 -1.98 35.30
N SER A 73 8.01 -2.88 35.28
CA SER A 73 7.81 -4.28 35.63
C SER A 73 9.05 -4.83 36.29
N THR A 74 8.86 -5.79 37.19
CA THR A 74 9.95 -6.49 37.87
C THR A 74 9.72 -7.99 37.78
N ILE A 75 10.71 -8.73 37.29
CA ILE A 75 10.65 -10.19 37.11
C ILE A 75 11.87 -10.81 37.80
N SER A 76 11.67 -11.95 38.47
CA SER A 76 12.73 -12.71 39.11
C SER A 76 13.58 -13.48 38.09
N GLY A 77 14.88 -13.60 38.37
CA GLY A 77 15.83 -14.34 37.54
C GLY A 77 16.84 -13.44 36.84
N ASP A 78 17.82 -14.07 36.19
CA ASP A 78 18.96 -13.39 35.58
C ASP A 78 18.79 -13.13 34.08
N GLU A 79 17.89 -13.85 33.41
CA GLU A 79 17.53 -13.63 32.00
C GLU A 79 16.00 -13.52 31.80
N PRO A 80 15.31 -12.59 32.48
CA PRO A 80 13.87 -12.44 32.30
C PRO A 80 13.49 -11.82 30.95
N ARG A 81 12.35 -12.28 30.43
CA ARG A 81 11.69 -11.71 29.24
C ARG A 81 10.65 -10.67 29.66
N PHE A 82 10.73 -9.49 29.07
CA PHE A 82 9.76 -8.42 29.25
C PHE A 82 8.91 -8.25 27.99
N GLY A 83 7.68 -7.78 28.20
CA GLY A 83 6.75 -7.44 27.14
C GLY A 83 5.72 -6.45 27.64
N THR A 84 5.26 -5.56 26.76
CA THR A 84 4.23 -4.58 27.09
C THR A 84 2.87 -5.07 26.61
N VAL A 85 1.91 -5.22 27.52
CA VAL A 85 0.51 -5.53 27.15
C VAL A 85 -0.20 -4.26 26.66
N LYS A 86 0.13 -3.11 27.26
CA LYS A 86 -0.31 -1.78 26.84
C LYS A 86 0.57 -1.27 25.71
N LEU A 87 -0.03 -0.73 24.66
CA LEU A 87 0.72 -0.11 23.56
C LEU A 87 1.52 1.12 24.01
N LEU A 88 2.77 1.17 23.59
CA LEU A 88 3.62 2.34 23.73
C LEU A 88 3.04 3.55 22.94
N PRO A 89 3.32 4.78 23.38
CA PRO A 89 2.88 6.00 22.67
C PRO A 89 3.45 6.07 21.25
N GLU A 90 2.71 6.72 20.34
CA GLU A 90 3.09 6.88 18.94
C GLU A 90 4.09 8.02 18.70
N ASN A 91 4.98 7.86 17.72
CA ASN A 91 5.94 8.88 17.28
C ASN A 91 6.75 9.46 18.47
N ARG A 92 7.27 8.58 19.32
CA ARG A 92 8.06 8.92 20.50
C ARG A 92 9.33 8.10 20.55
N ASP A 93 10.38 8.71 21.07
CA ASP A 93 11.55 7.97 21.53
C ASP A 93 11.23 7.28 22.85
N ILE A 94 11.59 6.01 22.95
CA ILE A 94 11.39 5.20 24.14
C ILE A 94 12.75 4.93 24.76
N PHE A 95 12.96 5.43 25.98
CA PHE A 95 14.16 5.16 26.77
C PHE A 95 13.92 3.98 27.71
N VAL A 96 14.87 3.06 27.78
CA VAL A 96 14.77 1.84 28.59
C VAL A 96 15.84 1.86 29.66
N GLU A 97 15.42 1.61 30.90
CA GLU A 97 16.31 1.37 32.03
C GLU A 97 16.06 -0.02 32.57
N ALA A 98 17.12 -0.80 32.72
CA ALA A 98 17.11 -2.07 33.43
C ALA A 98 17.94 -1.94 34.70
N SER A 99 17.38 -2.35 35.84
CA SER A 99 18.08 -2.41 37.11
C SER A 99 18.04 -3.81 37.70
N VAL A 100 19.17 -4.32 38.15
CA VAL A 100 19.24 -5.55 38.94
C VAL A 100 19.03 -5.18 40.40
N VAL A 101 18.07 -5.83 41.03
CA VAL A 101 17.60 -5.55 42.39
C VAL A 101 17.86 -6.78 43.24
N ASP A 102 18.43 -6.58 44.42
CA ASP A 102 18.70 -7.65 45.38
C ASP A 102 17.43 -8.09 46.15
N ARG A 103 17.63 -9.01 47.10
CA ARG A 103 16.55 -9.50 47.99
C ARG A 103 15.92 -8.40 48.85
N ASN A 104 16.66 -7.34 49.17
CA ASN A 104 16.21 -6.22 49.99
C ASN A 104 15.51 -5.13 49.19
N GLY A 105 15.47 -5.24 47.85
CA GLY A 105 14.87 -4.23 46.99
C GLY A 105 15.84 -3.11 46.58
N ILE A 106 17.14 -3.27 46.85
CA ILE A 106 18.17 -2.28 46.52
C ILE A 106 18.71 -2.57 45.12
N ALA A 107 18.79 -1.53 44.28
CA ALA A 107 19.41 -1.65 42.97
C ALA A 107 20.94 -1.79 43.12
N ILE A 108 21.47 -2.93 42.68
CA ILE A 108 22.90 -3.27 42.72
C ILE A 108 23.60 -3.07 41.37
N GLY A 109 22.84 -2.71 40.34
CA GLY A 109 23.34 -2.29 39.04
C GLY A 109 22.22 -1.72 38.19
N THR A 110 22.55 -0.78 37.31
CA THR A 110 21.60 -0.14 36.39
C THR A 110 22.25 0.09 35.03
N ALA A 111 21.52 -0.20 33.96
CA ALA A 111 21.89 0.14 32.59
C ALA A 111 20.74 0.90 31.91
N ARG A 112 21.09 1.86 31.06
CA ARG A 112 20.14 2.69 30.31
C ARG A 112 20.50 2.68 28.83
N THR A 113 19.51 2.66 27.97
CA THR A 113 19.69 2.74 26.52
C THR A 113 18.49 3.42 25.87
N LEU A 114 18.68 3.97 24.67
CA LEU A 114 17.56 4.26 23.78
C LEU A 114 16.99 2.92 23.28
N GLY A 115 15.71 2.70 23.51
CA GLY A 115 14.95 1.58 22.99
C GLY A 115 14.77 1.67 21.49
N GLY A 116 14.27 2.81 21.04
CA GLY A 116 14.04 3.15 19.64
C GLY A 116 12.93 4.19 19.49
N HIS A 117 12.59 4.52 18.24
CA HIS A 117 11.52 5.46 17.92
C HIS A 117 10.26 4.71 17.48
N THR A 118 9.15 4.87 18.21
CA THR A 118 7.87 4.28 17.82
C THR A 118 7.26 4.99 16.64
N GLY A 119 6.52 4.25 15.83
CA GLY A 119 5.80 4.80 14.68
C GLY A 119 4.33 5.15 14.99
N PRO A 120 3.57 5.51 13.96
CA PRO A 120 2.10 5.48 13.98
C PRO A 120 1.62 4.04 14.22
N ARG A 121 0.49 3.84 14.91
CA ARG A 121 -0.11 2.50 15.06
C ARG A 121 -0.82 2.05 13.80
N LEU A 122 -1.40 2.98 13.04
CA LEU A 122 -2.13 2.69 11.81
C LEU A 122 -2.01 3.86 10.82
N ARG A 123 -1.74 3.57 9.55
CA ARG A 123 -1.71 4.55 8.45
C ARG A 123 -2.39 4.00 7.20
N ILE A 124 -3.16 4.87 6.53
CA ILE A 124 -3.67 4.60 5.19
C ILE A 124 -2.52 4.55 4.19
N VAL A 125 -2.48 3.52 3.33
CA VAL A 125 -1.47 3.36 2.27
C VAL A 125 -2.08 3.68 0.90
N SER A 126 -3.23 3.11 0.57
CA SER A 126 -3.97 3.46 -0.64
C SER A 126 -5.45 3.11 -0.49
N PRO A 127 -6.35 3.84 -1.18
CA PRO A 127 -6.09 5.07 -1.94
C PRO A 127 -5.61 6.26 -1.07
N ARG A 128 -4.65 7.01 -1.59
CA ARG A 128 -4.17 8.29 -1.04
C ARG A 128 -4.47 9.39 -2.04
N GLY A 129 -5.68 9.93 -2.02
CA GLY A 129 -6.01 11.15 -2.74
C GLY A 129 -5.98 12.34 -1.79
N THR A 130 -5.39 13.45 -2.22
CA THR A 130 -5.64 14.78 -1.64
C THR A 130 -6.82 15.48 -2.32
N SER A 131 -7.43 14.82 -3.31
CA SER A 131 -8.61 15.20 -4.10
C SER A 131 -9.49 13.97 -4.33
N ASP A 132 -10.73 14.15 -4.79
CA ASP A 132 -11.63 13.04 -5.14
C ASP A 132 -10.90 12.03 -6.05
N VAL A 133 -10.66 10.83 -5.53
CA VAL A 133 -10.03 9.75 -6.28
C VAL A 133 -11.13 9.06 -7.06
N ASN A 134 -11.02 9.07 -8.38
CA ASN A 134 -11.94 8.36 -9.25
C ASN A 134 -11.42 6.95 -9.49
N PHE A 135 -12.16 5.97 -8.99
CA PHE A 135 -11.87 4.56 -9.29
C PHE A 135 -12.64 4.12 -10.52
N LEU A 136 -11.91 3.59 -11.50
CA LEU A 136 -12.45 2.90 -12.67
C LEU A 136 -12.90 1.46 -12.39
N SER A 137 -12.80 0.99 -11.15
CA SER A 137 -13.25 -0.34 -10.74
C SER A 137 -14.29 -0.17 -9.63
N ARG A 138 -15.42 -0.88 -9.74
CA ARG A 138 -16.41 -1.00 -8.66
C ARG A 138 -15.91 -1.83 -7.47
N ARG A 139 -14.72 -2.42 -7.58
CA ARG A 139 -14.02 -3.19 -6.54
C ARG A 139 -12.62 -2.62 -6.30
N PRO A 140 -12.50 -1.41 -5.72
CA PRO A 140 -11.20 -0.89 -5.35
C PRO A 140 -10.60 -1.73 -4.22
N SER A 141 -9.27 -1.86 -4.23
CA SER A 141 -8.53 -2.47 -3.12
C SER A 141 -8.09 -1.38 -2.13
N PHE A 142 -8.22 -1.68 -0.85
CA PHE A 142 -7.86 -0.81 0.26
C PHE A 142 -6.61 -1.35 0.94
N HIS A 143 -5.61 -0.50 1.11
CA HIS A 143 -4.32 -0.86 1.68
C HIS A 143 -4.02 0.04 2.88
N TRP A 144 -3.57 -0.55 3.97
CA TRP A 144 -3.11 0.15 5.16
C TRP A 144 -1.81 -0.47 5.68
N SER A 145 -1.23 0.16 6.69
CA SER A 145 -0.05 -0.34 7.40
C SER A 145 -0.22 -0.10 8.90
N SER A 146 0.26 -1.02 9.72
CA SER A 146 0.19 -0.94 11.18
C SER A 146 1.58 -0.98 11.82
N ALA A 147 1.72 -0.46 13.04
CA ALA A 147 2.95 -0.63 13.81
C ALA A 147 3.22 -2.13 14.06
N PRO A 148 4.51 -2.55 14.05
CA PRO A 148 4.86 -3.90 14.48
C PRO A 148 4.49 -4.10 15.96
N VAL A 149 4.00 -5.29 16.28
CA VAL A 149 3.62 -5.72 17.62
C VAL A 149 4.11 -7.15 17.84
N SER A 150 4.64 -7.44 19.02
CA SER A 150 4.99 -8.80 19.41
C SER A 150 3.74 -9.60 19.85
N LEU A 151 3.84 -10.93 19.83
CA LEU A 151 2.76 -11.82 20.28
C LEU A 151 3.04 -12.35 21.70
N PRO A 152 2.14 -12.15 22.68
CA PRO A 152 1.04 -11.16 22.76
C PRO A 152 1.58 -9.72 22.96
N PRO A 153 0.76 -8.66 22.72
CA PRO A 153 -0.69 -8.64 22.49
C PRO A 153 -1.14 -8.82 21.03
N GLY A 154 -0.20 -8.95 20.09
CA GLY A 154 -0.51 -9.18 18.68
C GLY A 154 -1.24 -10.51 18.37
N PRO A 155 -1.61 -10.72 17.10
CA PRO A 155 -1.51 -9.77 15.97
C PRO A 155 -2.64 -8.73 15.98
N TRP A 156 -2.52 -7.71 15.13
CA TRP A 156 -3.63 -6.80 14.84
C TRP A 156 -4.77 -7.53 14.13
N VAL A 157 -6.00 -7.14 14.46
CA VAL A 157 -7.22 -7.51 13.74
C VAL A 157 -7.93 -6.23 13.34
N TYR A 158 -8.38 -6.15 12.09
CA TYR A 158 -8.94 -4.93 11.51
C TYR A 158 -10.45 -5.03 11.27
N GLU A 159 -11.08 -3.88 11.38
CA GLU A 159 -12.39 -3.57 10.82
C GLU A 159 -12.21 -2.50 9.74
N LEU A 160 -12.68 -2.79 8.53
CA LEU A 160 -12.77 -1.82 7.43
C LEU A 160 -14.23 -1.36 7.31
N SER A 161 -14.46 -0.06 7.37
CA SER A 161 -15.79 0.54 7.17
C SER A 161 -15.78 1.45 5.94
N LEU A 162 -16.80 1.29 5.10
CA LEU A 162 -17.12 2.15 3.98
C LEU A 162 -18.45 2.85 4.22
N THR A 163 -18.48 4.17 4.13
CA THR A 163 -19.70 4.97 4.29
C THR A 163 -20.00 5.73 3.01
N GLU A 164 -21.19 5.52 2.46
CA GLU A 164 -21.70 6.34 1.36
C GLU A 164 -21.96 7.77 1.85
N THR A 165 -21.50 8.78 1.12
CA THR A 165 -21.59 10.16 1.59
C THR A 165 -23.00 10.73 1.49
N ALA A 166 -23.80 10.31 0.52
CA ALA A 166 -25.15 10.82 0.30
C ALA A 166 -26.15 10.24 1.33
N THR A 167 -26.17 8.91 1.48
CA THR A 167 -27.13 8.21 2.35
C THR A 167 -26.64 8.02 3.78
N GLN A 168 -25.33 8.20 4.03
CA GLN A 168 -24.65 7.87 5.30
C GLN A 168 -24.72 6.39 5.68
N ILE A 169 -25.16 5.51 4.77
CA ILE A 169 -25.18 4.07 5.00
C ILE A 169 -23.74 3.57 5.08
N THR A 170 -23.44 2.80 6.12
CA THR A 170 -22.10 2.25 6.37
C THR A 170 -22.11 0.73 6.23
N ARG A 171 -21.17 0.20 5.44
CA ARG A 171 -20.86 -1.23 5.35
C ARG A 171 -19.54 -1.48 6.07
N SER A 172 -19.50 -2.43 7.00
CA SER A 172 -18.29 -2.82 7.73
C SER A 172 -17.94 -4.27 7.46
N GLN A 173 -16.65 -4.56 7.30
CA GLN A 173 -16.08 -5.90 7.37
C GLN A 173 -15.20 -6.01 8.61
N LEU A 174 -15.44 -7.02 9.45
CA LEU A 174 -14.67 -7.30 10.67
C LEU A 174 -13.76 -8.51 10.48
N GLY A 175 -12.78 -8.65 11.38
CA GLY A 175 -11.95 -9.86 11.46
C GLY A 175 -10.88 -9.97 10.39
N ILE A 176 -10.54 -8.85 9.73
CA ILE A 176 -9.51 -8.84 8.69
C ILE A 176 -8.14 -9.00 9.37
N MET A 177 -7.32 -9.95 8.92
CA MET A 177 -5.98 -10.19 9.45
C MET A 177 -4.87 -9.64 8.54
N ASP A 178 -5.18 -9.43 7.26
CA ASP A 178 -4.27 -8.82 6.28
C ASP A 178 -4.33 -7.29 6.33
N SER A 179 -3.34 -6.65 5.72
CA SER A 179 -3.29 -5.19 5.57
C SER A 179 -3.83 -4.67 4.23
N VAL A 180 -4.44 -5.57 3.45
CA VAL A 180 -5.05 -5.30 2.15
C VAL A 180 -6.41 -6.00 2.10
N TYR A 181 -7.44 -5.29 1.65
CA TYR A 181 -8.77 -5.88 1.51
C TYR A 181 -9.51 -5.29 0.30
N THR A 182 -10.29 -6.14 -0.38
CA THR A 182 -11.19 -5.76 -1.47
C THR A 182 -12.57 -6.32 -1.15
N TYR A 183 -13.61 -5.47 -1.17
CA TYR A 183 -14.97 -5.95 -0.96
C TYR A 183 -15.37 -6.91 -2.10
N PRO A 184 -16.03 -8.05 -1.78
CA PRO A 184 -16.45 -9.01 -2.78
C PRO A 184 -17.67 -8.55 -3.59
N GLU A 185 -18.40 -7.54 -3.12
CA GLU A 185 -19.53 -6.93 -3.81
C GLU A 185 -19.11 -5.65 -4.54
N ASP A 186 -19.80 -5.35 -5.64
CA ASP A 186 -19.58 -4.11 -6.36
C ASP A 186 -20.12 -2.93 -5.56
N LEU A 187 -19.30 -1.89 -5.45
CA LEU A 187 -19.73 -0.59 -4.94
C LEU A 187 -20.55 0.15 -6.00
N ASP A 188 -21.49 0.99 -5.61
CA ASP A 188 -22.40 1.68 -6.53
C ASP A 188 -21.64 2.69 -7.40
N ALA A 189 -21.91 2.68 -8.70
CA ALA A 189 -21.32 3.63 -9.64
C ALA A 189 -21.85 5.06 -9.40
N ASN A 190 -21.07 6.06 -9.80
CA ASN A 190 -21.35 7.49 -9.55
C ASN A 190 -21.60 7.82 -8.08
N THR A 191 -21.10 6.99 -7.17
CA THR A 191 -21.35 7.12 -5.74
C THR A 191 -20.05 7.47 -5.04
N SER A 192 -20.11 8.50 -4.20
CA SER A 192 -19.00 8.94 -3.38
C SER A 192 -19.01 8.21 -2.04
N TYR A 193 -17.85 7.71 -1.65
CA TYR A 193 -17.64 7.01 -0.40
C TYR A 193 -16.50 7.63 0.40
N ARG A 194 -16.61 7.53 1.72
CA ARG A 194 -15.48 7.68 2.65
C ARG A 194 -15.21 6.34 3.30
N TRP A 195 -13.99 6.13 3.77
CA TRP A 195 -13.61 4.88 4.40
C TRP A 195 -12.73 5.09 5.61
N LYS A 196 -12.71 4.12 6.51
CA LYS A 196 -11.82 4.08 7.67
C LYS A 196 -11.45 2.65 8.01
N VAL A 197 -10.31 2.49 8.66
CA VAL A 197 -9.85 1.23 9.23
C VAL A 197 -9.68 1.42 10.72
N ILE A 198 -10.17 0.44 11.49
CA ILE A 198 -9.94 0.35 12.94
C ILE A 198 -9.11 -0.90 13.18
N ALA A 199 -7.95 -0.75 13.81
CA ALA A 199 -7.10 -1.85 14.25
C ALA A 199 -7.30 -2.09 15.76
N ARG A 200 -7.43 -3.35 16.14
CA ARG A 200 -7.57 -3.78 17.55
C ARG A 200 -6.62 -4.94 17.83
N LEU A 201 -6.22 -5.09 19.09
CA LEU A 201 -5.44 -6.22 19.58
C LEU A 201 -6.35 -7.11 20.44
N PRO A 202 -6.81 -8.27 19.94
CA PRO A 202 -7.73 -9.14 20.69
C PRO A 202 -7.16 -9.63 22.03
N ASN A 203 -5.82 -9.77 22.10
CA ASN A 203 -5.09 -10.20 23.29
C ASN A 203 -4.47 -9.03 24.07
N GLY A 204 -4.76 -7.78 23.68
CA GLY A 204 -4.29 -6.56 24.33
C GLY A 204 -5.32 -5.97 25.29
N LEU A 205 -5.11 -4.72 25.70
CA LEU A 205 -6.11 -4.00 26.48
C LEU A 205 -7.26 -3.53 25.57
N PRO A 206 -8.53 -3.52 26.05
CA PRO A 206 -9.67 -3.06 25.24
C PRO A 206 -9.54 -1.62 24.70
N VAL A 207 -8.74 -0.78 25.37
CA VAL A 207 -8.46 0.60 24.97
C VAL A 207 -7.42 0.71 23.86
N ASP A 208 -6.64 -0.36 23.63
CA ASP A 208 -5.59 -0.40 22.61
C ASP A 208 -6.21 -0.65 21.24
N SER A 209 -6.58 0.46 20.63
CA SER A 209 -7.03 0.52 19.25
C SER A 209 -6.34 1.66 18.50
N ALA A 210 -6.34 1.57 17.19
CA ALA A 210 -5.90 2.64 16.32
C ALA A 210 -6.93 2.84 15.21
N VAL A 211 -7.17 4.09 14.84
CA VAL A 211 -8.12 4.45 13.79
C VAL A 211 -7.38 5.25 12.74
N ALA A 212 -7.54 4.84 11.48
CA ALA A 212 -7.05 5.59 10.33
C ALA A 212 -8.24 5.85 9.40
N VAL A 213 -8.42 7.11 9.04
CA VAL A 213 -9.50 7.53 8.14
C VAL A 213 -8.90 7.87 6.79
N GLY A 214 -9.55 7.46 5.72
CA GLY A 214 -9.20 7.88 4.36
C GLY A 214 -9.16 9.42 4.29
N PRO A 215 -8.11 10.02 3.71
CA PRO A 215 -7.93 11.47 3.74
C PRO A 215 -8.99 12.25 2.95
N SER A 216 -9.64 11.59 1.98
CA SER A 216 -10.67 12.18 1.13
C SER A 216 -11.79 11.18 0.86
N THR A 217 -12.88 11.71 0.29
CA THR A 217 -13.83 10.90 -0.46
C THR A 217 -13.19 10.34 -1.72
N PHE A 218 -13.74 9.21 -2.17
CA PHE A 218 -13.46 8.69 -3.51
C PHE A 218 -14.79 8.40 -4.19
N THR A 219 -14.81 8.53 -5.51
CA THR A 219 -15.99 8.23 -6.32
C THR A 219 -15.71 6.98 -7.13
N ILE A 220 -16.67 6.06 -7.15
CA ILE A 220 -16.67 4.99 -8.14
C ILE A 220 -17.14 5.62 -9.43
N GLU A 221 -16.22 5.88 -10.36
CA GLU A 221 -16.63 6.26 -11.70
C GLU A 221 -17.44 5.13 -12.32
N PRO A 222 -18.42 5.43 -13.19
CA PRO A 222 -19.18 4.41 -13.87
C PRO A 222 -18.24 3.67 -14.81
N SER A 223 -17.78 2.50 -14.36
CA SER A 223 -16.86 1.68 -15.12
C SER A 223 -17.57 0.88 -16.21
N ASP A 224 -18.89 0.62 -16.11
CA ASP A 224 -19.46 -0.54 -16.80
C ASP A 224 -20.67 -0.30 -17.73
N ALA A 225 -21.15 0.92 -17.93
CA ALA A 225 -22.15 1.18 -18.98
C ALA A 225 -21.59 2.13 -20.02
N VAL A 226 -20.84 1.57 -20.97
CA VAL A 226 -20.77 2.19 -22.29
C VAL A 226 -22.20 2.27 -22.80
N VAL A 227 -22.82 3.45 -22.74
CA VAL A 227 -24.22 3.63 -23.17
C VAL A 227 -24.39 3.58 -24.69
N LYS A 228 -23.28 3.60 -25.44
CA LYS A 228 -23.27 3.58 -26.90
C LYS A 228 -21.98 2.99 -27.46
N THR A 229 -22.11 2.10 -28.43
CA THR A 229 -20.97 1.66 -29.24
C THR A 229 -20.49 2.80 -30.13
N LEU A 230 -19.24 3.22 -30.01
CA LEU A 230 -18.71 4.39 -30.71
C LEU A 230 -17.22 4.27 -31.01
N LEU A 231 -16.84 4.52 -32.27
CA LEU A 231 -15.46 4.74 -32.70
C LEU A 231 -15.09 6.22 -32.58
N TYR A 232 -13.98 6.51 -31.90
CA TYR A 232 -13.45 7.87 -31.76
C TYR A 232 -12.45 8.18 -32.88
N GLN A 233 -12.18 9.48 -33.07
CA GLN A 233 -11.12 9.90 -33.99
C GLN A 233 -9.76 9.44 -33.47
N ASN A 234 -8.91 8.94 -34.36
CA ASN A 234 -7.54 8.57 -33.99
C ASN A 234 -6.75 9.80 -33.54
N PHE A 235 -5.81 9.63 -32.61
CA PHE A 235 -4.93 10.71 -32.16
C PHE A 235 -3.49 10.22 -32.00
N PRO A 236 -2.49 11.03 -32.38
CA PRO A 236 -2.64 12.26 -33.16
C PRO A 236 -3.17 12.00 -34.58
N ASN A 237 -3.85 13.00 -35.15
CA ASN A 237 -4.25 13.02 -36.56
C ASN A 237 -4.14 14.46 -37.08
N PRO A 238 -3.14 14.81 -37.90
CA PRO A 238 -2.19 13.92 -38.59
C PRO A 238 -1.13 13.27 -37.67
N PHE A 239 -0.47 12.21 -38.15
CA PHE A 239 0.70 11.60 -37.50
C PHE A 239 1.77 11.20 -38.53
N PRO A 240 3.05 11.04 -38.17
CA PRO A 240 3.66 11.30 -36.86
C PRO A 240 3.54 12.76 -36.42
N ALA A 241 3.58 13.01 -35.11
CA ALA A 241 3.59 14.32 -34.48
C ALA A 241 4.82 14.46 -33.58
N ALA A 242 5.12 15.68 -33.10
CA ALA A 242 6.30 15.94 -32.28
C ALA A 242 6.43 15.02 -31.04
N SER A 243 5.30 14.54 -30.50
CA SER A 243 5.23 13.69 -29.31
C SER A 243 5.00 12.19 -29.59
N SER A 244 4.73 11.78 -30.83
CA SER A 244 4.42 10.38 -31.14
C SER A 244 4.67 10.03 -32.60
N ALA A 245 5.36 8.91 -32.84
CA ALA A 245 5.54 8.33 -34.17
C ALA A 245 4.33 7.49 -34.65
N SER A 246 3.38 7.19 -33.76
CA SER A 246 2.18 6.39 -34.03
C SER A 246 0.90 7.14 -33.66
N THR A 247 -0.22 6.64 -34.16
CA THR A 247 -1.57 7.08 -33.77
C THR A 247 -2.32 5.98 -33.02
N CYS A 248 -3.23 6.38 -32.14
CA CYS A 248 -4.01 5.52 -31.27
C CYS A 248 -5.48 5.46 -31.68
N PHE A 249 -6.11 4.30 -31.48
CA PHE A 249 -7.51 4.08 -31.78
C PHE A 249 -8.30 3.77 -30.52
N TRP A 250 -9.30 4.60 -30.24
CA TRP A 250 -10.21 4.42 -29.12
C TRP A 250 -11.60 4.07 -29.62
N PHE A 251 -12.24 3.13 -28.94
CA PHE A 251 -13.65 2.83 -29.14
C PHE A 251 -14.29 2.38 -27.84
N ASP A 252 -15.59 2.53 -27.77
CA ASP A 252 -16.41 2.00 -26.68
C ASP A 252 -17.37 0.96 -27.26
N LEU A 253 -17.61 -0.11 -26.51
CA LEU A 253 -18.49 -1.22 -26.87
C LEU A 253 -19.58 -1.38 -25.82
N ARG A 254 -20.85 -1.23 -26.21
CA ARG A 254 -22.00 -1.29 -25.29
C ARG A 254 -22.40 -2.72 -24.91
N THR A 255 -22.32 -3.65 -25.84
CA THR A 255 -22.75 -5.05 -25.67
C THR A 255 -21.65 -5.99 -26.11
N ALA A 256 -21.58 -7.19 -25.52
CA ALA A 256 -20.67 -8.22 -26.00
C ALA A 256 -21.02 -8.57 -27.45
N THR A 257 -20.06 -8.45 -28.36
CA THR A 257 -20.31 -8.65 -29.80
C THR A 257 -19.02 -8.94 -30.57
N HIS A 258 -19.17 -9.36 -31.82
CA HIS A 258 -18.07 -9.53 -32.74
C HIS A 258 -17.63 -8.16 -33.26
N VAL A 259 -16.33 -7.90 -33.25
CA VAL A 259 -15.71 -6.64 -33.65
C VAL A 259 -14.64 -6.87 -34.70
N GLU A 260 -14.67 -6.06 -35.75
CA GLU A 260 -13.60 -5.92 -36.73
C GLU A 260 -13.08 -4.47 -36.71
N LEU A 261 -11.76 -4.32 -36.66
CA LEU A 261 -11.08 -3.03 -36.77
C LEU A 261 -9.97 -3.15 -37.81
N THR A 262 -10.11 -2.41 -38.91
CA THR A 262 -9.23 -2.52 -40.08
C THR A 262 -8.82 -1.13 -40.57
N ILE A 263 -7.62 -1.05 -41.14
CA ILE A 263 -7.10 0.15 -41.80
C ILE A 263 -7.12 -0.12 -43.30
N LEU A 264 -7.73 0.79 -44.05
CA LEU A 264 -7.87 0.71 -45.50
C LEU A 264 -7.19 1.91 -46.17
N ASP A 265 -6.75 1.75 -47.41
CA ASP A 265 -6.43 2.90 -48.28
C ASP A 265 -7.72 3.62 -48.74
N ILE A 266 -7.59 4.79 -49.36
CA ILE A 266 -8.73 5.54 -49.92
C ILE A 266 -9.54 4.79 -51.00
N ARG A 267 -8.98 3.73 -51.60
CA ARG A 267 -9.65 2.89 -52.59
C ARG A 267 -10.33 1.68 -51.93
N GLY A 268 -10.23 1.54 -50.60
CA GLY A 268 -10.82 0.45 -49.83
C GLY A 268 -9.94 -0.81 -49.73
N HIS A 269 -8.69 -0.80 -50.20
CA HIS A 269 -7.80 -1.94 -50.03
C HIS A 269 -7.37 -2.07 -48.57
N LEU A 270 -7.39 -3.30 -48.06
CA LEU A 270 -6.92 -3.61 -46.71
C LEU A 270 -5.41 -3.34 -46.59
N ILE A 271 -5.05 -2.53 -45.61
CA ILE A 271 -3.66 -2.19 -45.27
C ILE A 271 -3.23 -2.93 -44.02
N ARG A 272 -4.06 -2.90 -42.97
CA ARG A 272 -3.75 -3.54 -41.70
C ARG A 272 -5.00 -4.05 -41.01
N THR A 273 -4.89 -5.21 -40.38
CA THR A 273 -5.92 -5.78 -39.51
C THR A 273 -5.51 -5.56 -38.06
N MET A 274 -6.33 -4.82 -37.31
CA MET A 274 -6.10 -4.54 -35.88
C MET A 274 -6.89 -5.53 -35.01
N ILE A 275 -8.13 -5.80 -35.40
CA ILE A 275 -9.02 -6.78 -34.76
C ILE A 275 -9.70 -7.63 -35.86
N PRO A 276 -9.59 -8.97 -35.81
CA PRO A 276 -8.76 -9.72 -34.88
C PRO A 276 -7.26 -9.46 -35.11
N GLY A 277 -6.48 -9.54 -34.04
CA GLY A 277 -5.04 -9.34 -34.05
C GLY A 277 -4.48 -9.95 -32.79
N VAL A 278 -3.82 -9.14 -31.95
CA VAL A 278 -3.52 -9.55 -30.56
C VAL A 278 -4.81 -9.72 -29.75
N LEU A 279 -5.83 -8.91 -30.05
CA LEU A 279 -7.17 -9.02 -29.47
C LEU A 279 -8.03 -10.02 -30.25
N SER A 280 -8.89 -10.75 -29.53
CA SER A 280 -9.93 -11.59 -30.14
C SER A 280 -10.99 -10.74 -30.85
N SER A 281 -11.66 -11.31 -31.85
CA SER A 281 -12.78 -10.66 -32.52
C SER A 281 -14.03 -10.62 -31.64
N GLN A 282 -14.20 -11.54 -30.68
CA GLN A 282 -15.29 -11.46 -29.70
C GLN A 282 -14.84 -10.62 -28.50
N LEU A 283 -15.50 -9.49 -28.28
CA LEU A 283 -15.17 -8.53 -27.22
C LEU A 283 -16.33 -8.36 -26.25
N THR A 284 -16.04 -8.22 -24.96
CA THR A 284 -17.02 -7.88 -23.91
C THR A 284 -17.31 -6.38 -23.91
N PRO A 285 -18.43 -5.90 -23.30
CA PRO A 285 -18.65 -4.47 -23.13
C PRO A 285 -17.46 -3.79 -22.46
N GLY A 286 -17.12 -2.58 -22.90
CA GLY A 286 -15.99 -1.87 -22.33
C GLY A 286 -15.43 -0.75 -23.21
N ARG A 287 -14.47 -0.03 -22.64
CA ARG A 287 -13.69 1.01 -23.33
C ARG A 287 -12.35 0.41 -23.75
N TYR A 288 -12.02 0.52 -25.03
CA TYR A 288 -10.82 -0.06 -25.63
C TYR A 288 -9.86 1.03 -26.12
N GLY A 289 -8.58 0.67 -26.22
CA GLY A 289 -7.51 1.53 -26.73
C GLY A 289 -6.94 2.54 -25.72
N ARG A 290 -7.57 2.67 -24.55
CA ARG A 290 -7.18 3.56 -23.45
C ARG A 290 -6.45 2.77 -22.37
N LEU A 291 -5.25 3.20 -21.97
CA LEU A 291 -4.59 2.63 -20.80
C LEU A 291 -5.29 3.09 -19.51
N ARG A 292 -5.46 2.16 -18.56
CA ARG A 292 -6.14 2.41 -17.28
C ARG A 292 -5.30 3.19 -16.27
N ASP A 293 -4.02 3.40 -16.55
CA ASP A 293 -3.07 4.03 -15.64
C ASP A 293 -2.50 5.33 -16.24
N LEU A 294 -2.53 6.40 -15.46
CA LEU A 294 -2.22 7.78 -15.88
C LEU A 294 -0.71 8.05 -16.10
N THR A 295 0.12 7.00 -16.09
CA THR A 295 1.58 7.07 -16.05
C THR A 295 2.25 6.93 -17.42
N SER A 296 1.49 6.67 -18.48
CA SER A 296 1.97 6.55 -19.87
C SER A 296 1.03 7.29 -20.84
N SER A 297 1.34 7.31 -22.15
CA SER A 297 0.69 8.10 -23.22
C SER A 297 -0.83 7.95 -23.39
N GLY A 298 -1.51 7.23 -22.49
CA GLY A 298 -2.96 7.00 -22.48
C GLY A 298 -3.42 6.00 -23.55
N CYS A 299 -2.49 5.41 -24.29
CA CYS A 299 -2.77 4.62 -25.48
C CYS A 299 -2.30 3.18 -25.35
N ASP A 300 -3.20 2.24 -25.63
CA ASP A 300 -2.88 0.82 -25.71
C ASP A 300 -2.07 0.55 -27.00
N PRO A 301 -0.84 0.03 -26.90
CA PRO A 301 0.00 -0.24 -28.08
C PRO A 301 -0.60 -1.30 -29.02
N THR A 302 -1.50 -2.16 -28.54
CA THR A 302 -2.19 -3.15 -29.39
C THR A 302 -3.22 -2.51 -30.32
N LEU A 303 -3.67 -1.30 -29.98
CA LEU A 303 -4.63 -0.49 -30.75
C LEU A 303 -3.98 0.81 -31.25
N ALA A 304 -2.67 0.74 -31.53
CA ALA A 304 -1.91 1.81 -32.15
C ALA A 304 -1.40 1.42 -33.55
N TRP A 305 -1.22 2.42 -34.41
CA TRP A 305 -0.71 2.25 -35.76
C TRP A 305 0.46 3.19 -36.06
N ASP A 306 1.52 2.63 -36.63
CA ASP A 306 2.80 3.29 -36.91
C ASP A 306 3.07 3.48 -38.41
N GLY A 307 2.03 3.39 -39.24
CA GLY A 307 2.14 3.53 -40.69
C GLY A 307 2.66 2.29 -41.41
N THR A 308 2.54 1.10 -40.81
CA THR A 308 2.93 -0.18 -41.44
C THR A 308 1.73 -1.04 -41.82
N ALA A 309 1.84 -1.78 -42.92
CA ALA A 309 0.85 -2.78 -43.34
C ALA A 309 1.05 -4.12 -42.60
N ASP A 310 0.13 -5.08 -42.76
CA ASP A 310 0.21 -6.42 -42.14
C ASP A 310 1.50 -7.18 -42.50
N ASN A 311 2.10 -6.89 -43.65
CA ASN A 311 3.39 -7.46 -44.08
C ASN A 311 4.62 -6.75 -43.49
N GLY A 312 4.42 -5.82 -42.56
CA GLY A 312 5.47 -5.03 -41.90
C GLY A 312 6.07 -3.90 -42.74
N ARG A 313 5.66 -3.74 -44.01
CA ARG A 313 6.16 -2.64 -44.86
C ARG A 313 5.50 -1.33 -44.49
N VAL A 314 6.29 -0.26 -44.53
CA VAL A 314 5.79 1.12 -44.37
C VAL A 314 4.93 1.48 -45.58
N VAL A 315 3.76 2.04 -45.34
CA VAL A 315 2.89 2.55 -46.41
C VAL A 315 3.26 3.98 -46.81
N PRO A 316 2.89 4.46 -48.00
CA PRO A 316 3.15 5.84 -48.40
C PRO A 316 2.46 6.86 -47.47
N ALA A 317 2.95 8.10 -47.45
CA ALA A 317 2.20 9.21 -46.86
C ALA A 317 0.86 9.38 -47.59
N GLY A 318 -0.21 9.67 -46.85
CA GLY A 318 -1.52 9.84 -47.45
C GLY A 318 -2.68 9.71 -46.46
N VAL A 319 -3.89 9.69 -47.02
CA VAL A 319 -5.13 9.48 -46.27
C VAL A 319 -5.43 7.98 -46.23
N TYR A 320 -5.82 7.51 -45.06
CA TYR A 320 -6.27 6.14 -44.80
C TYR A 320 -7.61 6.17 -44.08
N LEU A 321 -8.29 5.03 -44.02
CA LEU A 321 -9.59 4.89 -43.38
C LEU A 321 -9.51 3.83 -42.29
N LEU A 322 -9.84 4.20 -41.06
CA LEU A 322 -10.10 3.26 -39.97
C LEU A 322 -11.55 2.82 -40.06
N ARG A 323 -11.78 1.55 -40.39
CA ARG A 323 -13.10 0.94 -40.45
C ARG A 323 -13.34 0.10 -39.20
N PHE A 324 -14.43 0.39 -38.50
CA PHE A 324 -14.90 -0.33 -37.34
C PHE A 324 -16.28 -0.93 -37.62
N ARG A 325 -16.41 -2.22 -37.37
CA ARG A 325 -17.67 -2.98 -37.42
C ARG A 325 -17.89 -3.67 -36.09
N ALA A 326 -19.11 -3.60 -35.59
CA ALA A 326 -19.59 -4.34 -34.44
C ALA A 326 -20.96 -4.90 -34.79
N ASP A 327 -21.21 -6.20 -34.57
CA ASP A 327 -22.48 -6.80 -35.00
C ASP A 327 -23.66 -6.10 -34.31
N GLY A 328 -24.67 -5.76 -35.11
CA GLY A 328 -25.87 -5.03 -34.67
C GLY A 328 -25.71 -3.50 -34.59
N GLU A 329 -24.54 -2.95 -34.91
CA GLU A 329 -24.29 -1.51 -34.96
C GLU A 329 -23.98 -1.06 -36.39
N ALA A 330 -24.20 0.22 -36.69
CA ALA A 330 -23.85 0.79 -37.99
C ALA A 330 -22.32 0.85 -38.15
N GLU A 331 -21.82 0.53 -39.35
CA GLU A 331 -20.39 0.64 -39.67
C GLU A 331 -19.90 2.08 -39.44
N SER A 332 -18.75 2.23 -38.78
CA SER A 332 -18.12 3.51 -38.52
C SER A 332 -16.78 3.61 -39.23
N VAL A 333 -16.55 4.73 -39.93
CA VAL A 333 -15.30 4.99 -40.63
C VAL A 333 -14.72 6.33 -40.19
N LYS A 334 -13.43 6.36 -39.82
CA LYS A 334 -12.68 7.58 -39.48
C LYS A 334 -11.51 7.76 -40.44
N LYS A 335 -11.25 9.00 -40.86
CA LYS A 335 -10.11 9.32 -41.72
C LYS A 335 -8.85 9.44 -40.88
N ILE A 336 -7.75 8.87 -41.35
CA ILE A 336 -6.42 8.98 -40.78
C ILE A 336 -5.54 9.72 -41.79
N LEU A 337 -4.77 10.71 -41.36
CA LEU A 337 -3.75 11.37 -42.17
C LEU A 337 -2.37 10.94 -41.67
N PHE A 338 -1.67 10.16 -42.50
CA PHE A 338 -0.30 9.72 -42.26
C PHE A 338 0.68 10.56 -43.09
N LEU A 339 1.66 11.18 -42.44
CA LEU A 339 2.62 12.10 -43.06
C LEU A 339 3.87 11.39 -43.61
N GLY A 340 3.96 10.06 -43.48
CA GLY A 340 5.17 9.30 -43.81
C GLY A 340 6.10 9.15 -42.62
N ARG A 341 7.19 8.39 -42.81
CA ARG A 341 8.27 8.28 -41.83
C ARG A 341 9.36 9.30 -42.09
#